data_AF-A0A562I902-F1
#
_entry.id   AF-A0A562I902-F1
#
_cell.length_a   1.000
_cell.length_b   1.000
_cell.length_c   1.000
_cell.angle_alpha   90.00
_cell.angle_beta   90.00
_cell.angle_gamma   90.00
#
_symmetry.space_group_name_H-M   'P 1'
#
loop_
_entity.id
_entity.type
_entity.pdbx_description
1 polymer ?
#
loop_
_entity_poly.entity_id
_entity_poly.type
_entity_poly.pdbx_seq_one_letter_code
_entity_poly.pdbx_strand_id
1 'polypeptide(L)'
;MAQQPRRVKVSADVIVEVTDEAALERAVLDDVDASEFSVEPGQSLADVRAEVRRDIQGDLAAAVEWIADPAGIILDRPGVQVAVSTQTAVEVDKSGFELDTKPDFAKLFPLCHCGRDSCDACSGFQLTPRTAAVLWTVAQILADHGYDDVQLHGDEPITDGGEWRVFGDYPRITWRQDAVWRRQAARAFDDLAEDLEAGREPQPTCPGEEMAFHLMLQAAQAALADGWGPSGDLLARLPEHADDYDWDMVSEVLLQDDDILHLFDVHLDGIEDPETEQNRYMGIGDYRPDAWFRPFLNVTPRDGRRAFRR
;
A
#
# COMPACT_ATOMS: atom_id res chain seq x y z
N MET A 1 -37.25 12.03 -34.11
CA MET A 1 -36.03 11.22 -33.92
C MET A 1 -35.31 11.77 -32.71
N ALA A 2 -35.15 11.00 -31.63
CA ALA A 2 -34.34 11.43 -30.50
C ALA A 2 -32.87 11.49 -30.94
N GLN A 3 -32.25 12.65 -30.78
CA GLN A 3 -30.84 12.84 -31.12
C GLN A 3 -29.99 12.06 -30.11
N GLN A 4 -29.11 11.18 -30.57
CA GLN A 4 -28.21 10.44 -29.68
C GLN A 4 -27.30 11.42 -28.93
N PRO A 5 -27.07 11.22 -27.61
CA PRO A 5 -26.19 12.06 -26.83
C PRO A 5 -24.75 11.95 -27.35
N ARG A 6 -24.10 13.10 -27.55
CA ARG A 6 -22.69 13.18 -27.96
C ARG A 6 -21.83 13.36 -26.71
N ARG A 7 -20.80 12.53 -26.56
CA ARG A 7 -19.82 12.62 -25.48
C ARG A 7 -18.58 13.36 -25.96
N VAL A 8 -18.03 14.23 -25.10
CA VAL A 8 -16.79 14.98 -25.34
C VAL A 8 -15.94 14.86 -24.08
N LYS A 9 -14.68 14.46 -24.21
CA LYS A 9 -13.69 14.45 -23.12
C LYS A 9 -12.86 15.73 -23.22
N VAL A 10 -12.65 16.39 -22.09
CA VAL A 10 -11.74 17.52 -21.93
C VAL A 10 -10.73 17.14 -20.87
N SER A 11 -9.44 17.37 -21.14
CA SER A 11 -8.34 17.20 -20.20
C SER A 11 -7.63 18.55 -20.06
N ALA A 12 -7.33 18.96 -18.83
CA ALA A 12 -6.64 20.20 -18.53
C ALA A 12 -5.70 19.98 -17.36
N ASP A 13 -4.45 20.42 -17.50
CA ASP A 13 -3.45 20.41 -16.45
C ASP A 13 -3.23 21.85 -15.97
N VAL A 14 -3.24 22.07 -14.66
CA VAL A 14 -3.09 23.39 -14.04
C VAL A 14 -2.04 23.30 -12.94
N ILE A 15 -1.06 24.20 -12.95
CA ILE A 15 -0.10 24.38 -11.86
C ILE A 15 -0.51 25.64 -11.10
N VAL A 16 -0.72 25.51 -9.78
CA VAL A 16 -1.13 26.60 -8.90
C VAL A 16 0.04 27.00 -8.01
N GLU A 17 0.38 28.29 -8.00
CA GLU A 17 1.33 28.84 -7.03
C GLU A 17 0.58 29.28 -5.77
N VAL A 18 0.75 28.55 -4.68
CA VAL A 18 0.13 28.88 -3.39
C VAL A 18 1.01 29.87 -2.65
N THR A 19 0.48 31.09 -2.47
CA THR A 19 1.22 32.22 -1.87
C THR A 19 1.02 32.35 -0.37
N ASP A 20 -0.03 31.73 0.18
CA ASP A 20 -0.35 31.68 1.61
C ASP A 20 -1.10 30.36 1.92
N GLU A 21 -0.36 29.37 2.38
CA GLU A 21 -0.84 28.02 2.67
C GLU A 21 -1.88 28.01 3.80
N ALA A 22 -1.63 28.73 4.88
CA ALA A 22 -2.52 28.78 6.04
C ALA A 22 -3.84 29.49 5.72
N ALA A 23 -3.82 30.47 4.80
CA ALA A 23 -5.05 31.09 4.31
C ALA A 23 -5.83 30.15 3.38
N LEU A 24 -5.15 29.41 2.50
CA LEU A 24 -5.77 28.41 1.63
C LEU A 24 -6.44 27.31 2.47
N GLU A 25 -5.69 26.67 3.38
CA GLU A 25 -6.21 25.60 4.23
C GLU A 25 -7.47 26.05 4.99
N ARG A 26 -7.43 27.25 5.58
CA ARG A 26 -8.59 27.80 6.29
C ARG A 26 -9.79 28.00 5.36
N ALA A 27 -9.57 28.58 4.18
CA ALA A 27 -10.64 28.83 3.21
C ALA A 27 -11.27 27.52 2.71
N VAL A 28 -10.45 26.50 2.50
CA VAL A 28 -10.91 25.16 2.11
C VAL A 28 -11.71 24.51 3.23
N LEU A 29 -11.23 24.55 4.47
CA LEU A 29 -11.96 24.01 5.62
C LEU A 29 -13.30 24.74 5.86
N ASP A 30 -13.35 26.05 5.64
CA ASP A 30 -14.59 26.84 5.69
C ASP A 30 -15.56 26.41 4.56
N ASP A 31 -15.05 26.11 3.37
CA ASP A 31 -15.83 25.65 2.21
C ASP A 31 -16.36 24.21 2.39
N VAL A 32 -15.57 23.33 3.00
CA VAL A 32 -16.00 22.00 3.45
C VAL A 32 -17.17 22.13 4.43
N ASP A 33 -17.10 23.06 5.39
CA ASP A 33 -18.18 23.26 6.35
C ASP A 33 -19.47 23.77 5.68
N ALA A 34 -19.35 24.54 4.60
CA ALA A 34 -20.45 25.10 3.83
C ALA A 34 -21.04 24.13 2.79
N SER A 35 -20.28 23.11 2.39
CA SER A 35 -20.63 22.18 1.32
C SER A 35 -21.70 21.16 1.74
N GLU A 36 -22.61 20.84 0.81
CA GLU A 36 -23.60 19.77 0.97
C GLU A 36 -22.97 18.44 0.57
N PHE A 37 -22.93 17.48 1.51
CA PHE A 37 -22.46 16.12 1.24
C PHE A 37 -23.64 15.18 1.07
N SER A 38 -23.52 14.26 0.11
CA SER A 38 -24.38 13.09 0.08
C SER A 38 -23.84 12.09 1.09
N VAL A 39 -24.67 11.67 2.03
CA VAL A 39 -24.33 10.69 3.05
C VAL A 39 -25.05 9.39 2.78
N GLU A 40 -24.33 8.28 2.86
CA GLU A 40 -24.93 6.96 2.74
C GLU A 40 -25.82 6.62 3.95
N PRO A 41 -26.82 5.73 3.80
CA PRO A 41 -27.66 5.31 4.91
C PRO A 41 -26.83 4.69 6.05
N GLY A 42 -26.72 5.38 7.18
CA GLY A 42 -25.98 4.92 8.36
C GLY A 42 -24.73 5.73 8.69
N GLN A 43 -24.24 6.55 7.75
CA GLN A 43 -23.18 7.53 8.02
C GLN A 43 -23.76 8.83 8.55
N SER A 44 -23.05 9.47 9.48
CA SER A 44 -23.39 10.82 9.90
C SER A 44 -22.69 11.85 9.02
N LEU A 45 -23.41 12.91 8.66
CA LEU A 45 -22.86 14.05 7.92
C LEU A 45 -21.68 14.71 8.67
N ALA A 46 -21.69 14.64 10.00
CA ALA A 46 -20.61 15.16 10.82
C ALA A 46 -19.33 14.32 10.67
N ASP A 47 -19.45 13.00 10.55
CA ASP A 47 -18.30 12.10 10.40
C ASP A 47 -17.68 12.26 9.01
N VAL A 48 -18.50 12.31 7.96
CA VAL A 48 -18.02 12.57 6.57
C VAL A 48 -17.29 13.91 6.50
N ARG A 49 -17.84 14.96 7.11
CA ARG A 49 -17.14 16.26 7.19
C ARG A 49 -15.85 16.19 8.00
N ALA A 50 -15.85 15.48 9.12
CA ALA A 50 -14.67 15.36 9.97
C ALA A 50 -13.55 14.56 9.29
N GLU A 51 -13.90 13.60 8.43
CA GLU A 51 -12.99 12.86 7.57
C GLU A 51 -12.36 13.76 6.52
N VAL A 52 -13.18 14.42 5.69
CA VAL A 52 -12.69 15.37 4.67
C VAL A 52 -11.79 16.45 5.27
N ARG A 53 -12.14 16.97 6.45
CA ARG A 53 -11.31 17.94 7.17
C ARG A 53 -9.96 17.36 7.59
N ARG A 54 -9.91 16.10 8.02
CA ARG A 54 -8.66 15.44 8.41
C ARG A 54 -7.75 15.26 7.20
N ASP A 55 -8.33 14.90 6.05
CA ASP A 55 -7.57 14.66 4.82
C ASP A 55 -6.94 15.95 4.29
N ILE A 56 -7.63 17.08 4.45
CA ILE A 56 -7.15 18.40 4.01
C ILE A 56 -6.13 19.02 4.98
N GLN A 57 -6.19 18.65 6.27
CA GLN A 57 -5.44 19.34 7.30
C GLN A 57 -3.93 19.05 7.22
N GLY A 58 -3.16 20.06 6.80
CA GLY A 58 -1.72 19.95 6.61
C GLY A 58 -1.29 19.26 5.32
N ASP A 59 -2.22 19.03 4.39
CA ASP A 59 -1.95 18.50 3.05
C ASP A 59 -2.37 19.53 1.99
N LEU A 60 -1.36 20.16 1.40
CA LEU A 60 -1.55 21.20 0.39
C LEU A 60 -2.16 20.66 -0.90
N ALA A 61 -1.76 19.45 -1.31
CA ALA A 61 -2.28 18.80 -2.50
C ALA A 61 -3.77 18.50 -2.30
N ALA A 62 -4.15 17.90 -1.18
CA ALA A 62 -5.55 17.62 -0.85
C ALA A 62 -6.39 18.92 -0.81
N ALA A 63 -5.86 20.01 -0.25
CA ALA A 63 -6.53 21.31 -0.23
C ALA A 63 -6.76 21.90 -1.63
N VAL A 64 -5.77 21.78 -2.53
CA VAL A 64 -5.90 22.23 -3.93
C VAL A 64 -6.86 21.33 -4.71
N GLU A 65 -6.82 20.02 -4.47
CA GLU A 65 -7.71 19.06 -5.11
C GLU A 65 -9.18 19.36 -4.78
N TRP A 66 -9.48 19.69 -3.52
CA TRP A 66 -10.83 20.07 -3.09
C TRP A 66 -11.42 21.20 -3.95
N ILE A 67 -10.65 22.27 -4.18
CA ILE A 67 -11.13 23.45 -4.91
C ILE A 67 -11.07 23.29 -6.44
N ALA A 68 -10.38 22.27 -6.94
CA ALA A 68 -10.16 22.06 -8.36
C ALA A 68 -11.28 21.24 -9.05
N ASP A 69 -12.36 20.89 -8.34
CA ASP A 69 -13.43 20.01 -8.85
C ASP A 69 -14.00 20.45 -10.20
N PRO A 70 -13.70 19.71 -11.29
CA PRO A 70 -14.22 20.01 -12.61
C PRO A 70 -15.74 19.85 -12.68
N ALA A 71 -16.34 19.01 -11.83
CA ALA A 71 -17.78 18.79 -11.82
C ALA A 71 -18.51 20.06 -11.36
N GLY A 72 -18.04 20.71 -10.28
CA GLY A 72 -18.57 21.99 -9.80
C GLY A 72 -18.63 23.10 -10.86
N ILE A 73 -17.68 23.14 -11.80
CA ILE A 73 -17.61 24.17 -12.86
C ILE A 73 -18.68 23.97 -13.95
N ILE A 74 -19.08 22.72 -14.22
CA ILE A 74 -19.88 22.35 -15.41
C ILE A 74 -21.38 22.12 -15.08
N LEU A 75 -21.70 21.76 -13.83
CA LEU A 75 -23.05 21.31 -13.41
C LEU A 75 -24.18 22.31 -13.69
N ASP A 76 -23.89 23.62 -13.79
CA ASP A 76 -24.90 24.68 -13.97
C ASP A 76 -25.24 25.04 -15.44
N ARG A 77 -24.96 24.17 -16.42
CA ARG A 77 -25.18 24.47 -17.85
C ARG A 77 -26.33 23.66 -18.47
N PRO A 78 -27.43 24.33 -18.89
CA PRO A 78 -28.54 23.66 -19.58
C PRO A 78 -28.06 22.88 -20.82
N GLY A 79 -28.38 21.59 -20.89
CA GLY A 79 -28.03 20.72 -22.00
C GLY A 79 -26.69 20.00 -21.88
N VAL A 80 -25.99 20.13 -20.76
CA VAL A 80 -24.73 19.40 -20.46
C VAL A 80 -24.94 18.52 -19.23
N GLN A 81 -24.44 17.29 -19.27
CA GLN A 81 -24.40 16.37 -18.13
C GLN A 81 -22.99 15.81 -17.99
N VAL A 82 -22.42 15.91 -16.79
CA VAL A 82 -21.13 15.29 -16.47
C VAL A 82 -21.37 13.80 -16.24
N ALA A 83 -20.69 12.96 -17.03
CA ALA A 83 -20.84 11.50 -16.94
C ALA A 83 -19.78 10.86 -16.02
N VAL A 84 -18.56 11.42 -16.03
CA VAL A 84 -17.41 11.03 -15.20
C VAL A 84 -16.58 12.30 -14.98
N SER A 85 -16.07 12.48 -13.76
CA SER A 85 -15.03 13.45 -13.42
C SER A 85 -13.89 12.70 -12.76
N THR A 86 -12.65 13.05 -13.12
CA THR A 86 -11.43 12.54 -12.48
C THR A 86 -10.53 13.74 -12.26
N GLN A 87 -10.04 13.92 -11.04
CA GLN A 87 -9.08 14.96 -10.67
C GLN A 87 -8.04 14.37 -9.73
N THR A 88 -6.88 15.00 -9.69
CA THR A 88 -5.77 14.70 -8.77
C THR A 88 -4.97 15.98 -8.58
N ALA A 89 -4.50 16.27 -7.38
CA ALA A 89 -3.48 17.29 -7.17
C ALA A 89 -2.18 16.66 -6.67
N VAL A 90 -1.06 17.21 -7.12
CA VAL A 90 0.29 16.79 -6.73
C VAL A 90 1.13 18.04 -6.53
N GLU A 91 1.96 18.04 -5.50
CA GLU A 91 2.97 19.09 -5.36
C GLU A 91 4.03 18.94 -6.46
N VAL A 92 4.52 20.05 -7.01
CA VAL A 92 5.55 20.07 -8.04
C VAL A 92 6.68 21.02 -7.67
N ASP A 93 7.89 20.72 -8.12
CA ASP A 93 9.08 21.52 -7.94
C ASP A 93 9.04 22.79 -8.84
N LYS A 94 10.07 23.63 -8.72
CA LYS A 94 10.18 24.88 -9.50
C LYS A 94 10.25 24.68 -11.02
N SER A 95 10.48 23.46 -11.48
CA SER A 95 10.56 23.08 -12.89
C SER A 95 9.28 22.41 -13.38
N GLY A 96 8.27 22.24 -12.50
CA GLY A 96 7.00 21.60 -12.81
C GLY A 96 7.06 20.07 -12.76
N PHE A 97 8.10 19.48 -12.18
CA PHE A 97 8.15 18.04 -11.91
C PHE A 97 7.52 17.77 -10.55
N GLU A 98 6.73 16.70 -10.42
CA GLU A 98 6.19 16.28 -9.13
C GLU A 98 7.30 16.24 -8.06
N LEU A 99 7.06 16.91 -6.93
CA LEU A 99 7.86 16.75 -5.73
C LEU A 99 7.63 15.31 -5.28
N ASP A 100 8.59 14.45 -5.63
CA ASP A 100 8.47 13.02 -5.39
C ASP A 100 8.48 12.79 -3.88
N THR A 101 7.29 12.56 -3.31
CA THR A 101 7.15 11.99 -1.96
C THR A 101 7.64 10.54 -1.93
N LYS A 102 7.95 9.96 -3.10
CA LYS A 102 8.48 8.61 -3.24
C LYS A 102 9.99 8.58 -2.93
N PRO A 103 10.48 7.48 -2.34
CA PRO A 103 11.91 7.34 -2.07
C PRO A 103 12.76 7.35 -3.34
N ASP A 104 13.94 7.99 -3.28
CA ASP A 104 14.95 7.90 -4.33
C ASP A 104 15.65 6.53 -4.27
N PHE A 105 15.01 5.51 -4.85
CA PHE A 105 15.50 4.14 -4.83
C PHE A 105 16.86 3.96 -5.50
N ALA A 106 17.22 4.81 -6.48
CA ALA A 106 18.54 4.77 -7.09
C ALA A 106 19.64 5.15 -6.10
N LYS A 107 19.35 6.09 -5.18
CA LYS A 107 20.25 6.49 -4.10
C LYS A 107 20.22 5.51 -2.92
N LEU A 108 19.04 4.98 -2.58
CA LEU A 108 18.86 4.10 -1.43
C LEU A 108 19.43 2.69 -1.67
N PHE A 109 19.36 2.20 -2.91
CA PHE A 109 19.83 0.87 -3.31
C PHE A 109 20.92 0.98 -4.39
N PRO A 110 22.08 1.58 -4.09
CA PRO A 110 23.11 1.80 -5.08
C PRO A 110 23.68 0.46 -5.59
N LEU A 111 23.67 0.27 -6.91
CA LEU A 111 24.17 -0.94 -7.55
C LEU A 111 25.71 -0.96 -7.60
N CYS A 112 26.29 -2.11 -7.29
CA CYS A 112 27.70 -2.39 -7.53
C CYS A 112 27.89 -3.25 -8.79
N HIS A 113 28.65 -2.73 -9.76
CA HIS A 113 28.91 -3.40 -11.04
C HIS A 113 30.36 -3.89 -11.20
N CYS A 114 31.13 -4.01 -10.12
CA CYS A 114 32.57 -4.25 -10.26
C CYS A 114 32.91 -5.70 -10.69
N GLY A 115 31.97 -6.63 -10.53
CA GLY A 115 32.04 -8.02 -11.04
C GLY A 115 33.19 -8.85 -10.46
N ARG A 116 33.64 -8.53 -9.23
CA ARG A 116 34.72 -9.25 -8.56
C ARG A 116 34.15 -10.22 -7.53
N ASP A 117 34.58 -11.48 -7.57
CA ASP A 117 34.18 -12.51 -6.61
C ASP A 117 34.49 -12.15 -5.14
N SER A 118 35.43 -11.23 -4.91
CA SER A 118 35.81 -10.76 -3.56
C SER A 118 35.18 -9.42 -3.17
N CYS A 119 34.18 -8.93 -3.90
CA CYS A 119 33.53 -7.66 -3.60
C CYS A 119 32.24 -7.93 -2.83
N ASP A 120 32.25 -7.70 -1.52
CA ASP A 120 31.09 -7.90 -0.64
C ASP A 120 29.81 -7.17 -1.13
N ALA A 121 29.95 -6.10 -1.92
CA ALA A 121 28.84 -5.36 -2.49
C ALA A 121 28.21 -5.99 -3.75
N CYS A 122 28.92 -6.85 -4.49
CA CYS A 122 28.36 -7.51 -5.69
C CYS A 122 28.65 -9.01 -5.80
N SER A 123 29.28 -9.62 -4.79
CA SER A 123 29.53 -11.07 -4.72
C SER A 123 28.38 -11.84 -4.07
N GLY A 124 27.30 -11.14 -3.69
CA GLY A 124 26.09 -11.71 -3.10
C GLY A 124 24.83 -11.03 -3.64
N PHE A 125 23.70 -11.28 -2.98
CA PHE A 125 22.43 -10.66 -3.30
C PHE A 125 22.49 -9.14 -3.19
N GLN A 126 21.89 -8.46 -4.17
CA GLN A 126 21.68 -7.02 -4.17
C GLN A 126 20.22 -6.76 -4.51
N LEU A 127 19.46 -6.19 -3.57
CA LEU A 127 18.13 -5.70 -3.89
C LEU A 127 18.25 -4.48 -4.81
N THR A 128 17.81 -4.61 -6.07
CA THR A 128 17.99 -3.55 -7.07
C THR A 128 17.02 -2.38 -6.84
N PRO A 129 17.35 -1.15 -7.28
CA PRO A 129 16.43 0.00 -7.19
C PRO A 129 15.06 -0.27 -7.78
N ARG A 130 14.99 -0.94 -8.93
CA ARG A 130 13.74 -1.26 -9.62
C ARG A 130 12.92 -2.28 -8.83
N THR A 131 13.57 -3.32 -8.30
CA THR A 131 12.91 -4.33 -7.46
C THR A 131 12.38 -3.70 -6.16
N ALA A 132 13.19 -2.87 -5.49
CA ALA A 132 12.79 -2.14 -4.29
C ALA A 132 11.60 -1.19 -4.55
N ALA A 133 11.59 -0.47 -5.66
CA ALA A 133 10.50 0.43 -6.03
C ALA A 133 9.17 -0.32 -6.25
N VAL A 134 9.21 -1.50 -6.87
CA VAL A 134 8.01 -2.34 -7.04
C VAL A 134 7.52 -2.85 -5.70
N LEU A 135 8.41 -3.43 -4.87
CA LEU A 135 8.06 -3.94 -3.55
C LEU A 135 7.46 -2.87 -2.65
N TRP A 136 8.06 -1.68 -2.63
CA TRP A 136 7.53 -0.55 -1.87
C TRP A 136 6.15 -0.14 -2.37
N THR A 137 5.97 -0.02 -3.69
CA THR A 137 4.67 0.37 -4.27
C THR A 137 3.57 -0.62 -3.91
N VAL A 138 3.82 -1.93 -4.03
CA VAL A 138 2.80 -2.93 -3.69
C VAL A 138 2.57 -3.03 -2.19
N ALA A 139 3.59 -2.80 -1.36
CA ALA A 139 3.42 -2.72 0.10
C ALA A 139 2.48 -1.59 0.49
N GLN A 140 2.65 -0.40 -0.11
CA GLN A 140 1.75 0.74 0.13
C GLN A 140 0.30 0.42 -0.28
N ILE A 141 0.10 -0.18 -1.46
CA ILE A 141 -1.23 -0.57 -1.96
C ILE A 141 -1.89 -1.63 -1.07
N LEU A 142 -1.14 -2.66 -0.68
CA LEU A 142 -1.64 -3.73 0.19
C LEU A 142 -1.94 -3.22 1.61
N ALA A 143 -1.12 -2.30 2.13
CA ALA A 143 -1.41 -1.62 3.39
C ALA A 143 -2.74 -0.88 3.29
N ASP A 144 -2.92 -0.01 2.29
CA ASP A 144 -4.16 0.75 2.06
C ASP A 144 -5.38 -0.17 1.97
N HIS A 145 -5.31 -1.20 1.12
CA HIS A 145 -6.40 -2.17 1.01
C HIS A 145 -6.66 -2.94 2.31
N GLY A 146 -5.62 -3.25 3.08
CA GLY A 146 -5.76 -3.89 4.39
C GLY A 146 -6.45 -2.98 5.41
N TYR A 147 -6.11 -1.70 5.47
CA TYR A 147 -6.80 -0.76 6.34
C TYR A 147 -8.24 -0.49 5.87
N ASP A 148 -8.49 -0.40 4.55
CA ASP A 148 -9.83 -0.33 3.96
C ASP A 148 -10.69 -1.54 4.37
N ASP A 149 -10.15 -2.75 4.25
CA ASP A 149 -10.83 -3.98 4.68
C ASP A 149 -11.22 -3.90 6.16
N VAL A 150 -10.35 -3.37 7.04
CA VAL A 150 -10.68 -3.17 8.46
C VAL A 150 -11.78 -2.14 8.64
N GLN A 151 -11.72 -1.01 7.94
CA GLN A 151 -12.72 0.05 8.07
C GLN A 151 -14.10 -0.42 7.61
N LEU A 152 -14.15 -1.17 6.51
CA LEU A 152 -15.38 -1.66 5.92
C LEU A 152 -15.99 -2.82 6.72
N HIS A 153 -15.19 -3.79 7.14
CA HIS A 153 -15.68 -5.06 7.68
C HIS A 153 -15.43 -5.24 9.19
N GLY A 154 -14.53 -4.48 9.81
CA GLY A 154 -14.27 -4.52 11.24
C GLY A 154 -13.89 -5.92 11.75
N ASP A 155 -14.73 -6.50 12.62
CA ASP A 155 -14.57 -7.83 13.22
C ASP A 155 -15.31 -8.93 12.46
N GLU A 156 -15.97 -8.61 11.33
CA GLU A 156 -16.76 -9.59 10.58
C GLU A 156 -15.88 -10.75 10.09
N PRO A 157 -16.31 -12.01 10.24
CA PRO A 157 -15.54 -13.14 9.78
C PRO A 157 -15.56 -13.22 8.24
N ILE A 158 -14.43 -13.61 7.66
CA ILE A 158 -14.32 -13.85 6.21
C ILE A 158 -15.08 -15.13 5.87
N THR A 159 -15.85 -15.07 4.79
CA THR A 159 -16.56 -16.22 4.20
C THR A 159 -16.14 -16.39 2.76
N ASP A 160 -16.22 -17.61 2.24
CA ASP A 160 -15.98 -17.90 0.82
C ASP A 160 -16.88 -17.01 -0.06
N GLY A 161 -16.25 -16.19 -0.91
CA GLY A 161 -16.94 -15.26 -1.82
C GLY A 161 -17.28 -13.88 -1.25
N GLY A 162 -16.78 -13.53 -0.06
CA GLY A 162 -16.86 -12.16 0.45
C GLY A 162 -15.97 -11.17 -0.31
N GLU A 163 -16.33 -9.89 -0.31
CA GLU A 163 -15.58 -8.80 -0.96
C GLU A 163 -14.46 -8.26 -0.04
N TRP A 164 -13.45 -9.09 0.22
CA TRP A 164 -12.23 -8.70 0.93
C TRP A 164 -11.11 -8.47 -0.08
N ARG A 165 -10.37 -7.37 0.05
CA ARG A 165 -9.30 -7.00 -0.90
C ARG A 165 -7.96 -7.65 -0.58
N VAL A 166 -7.65 -7.84 0.71
CA VAL A 166 -6.36 -8.36 1.16
C VAL A 166 -6.54 -9.55 2.09
N PHE A 167 -7.41 -9.45 3.11
CA PHE A 167 -7.49 -10.53 4.10
C PHE A 167 -8.19 -11.79 3.56
N GLY A 168 -8.87 -11.70 2.42
CA GLY A 168 -9.36 -12.86 1.68
C GLY A 168 -8.22 -13.76 1.19
N ASP A 169 -7.04 -13.19 0.94
CA ASP A 169 -5.85 -13.90 0.48
C ASP A 169 -4.99 -14.45 1.64
N TYR A 170 -5.37 -14.19 2.90
CA TYR A 170 -4.73 -14.79 4.07
C TYR A 170 -5.23 -16.23 4.31
N PRO A 171 -4.45 -17.09 5.00
CA PRO A 171 -4.87 -18.46 5.27
C PRO A 171 -6.10 -18.51 6.17
N ARG A 172 -6.97 -19.51 5.94
CA ARG A 172 -8.31 -19.61 6.58
C ARG A 172 -8.30 -19.56 8.11
N ILE A 173 -7.18 -19.92 8.74
CA ILE A 173 -7.03 -19.83 10.20
C ILE A 173 -7.15 -18.40 10.73
N THR A 174 -6.93 -17.38 9.89
CA THR A 174 -7.01 -15.96 10.25
C THR A 174 -8.39 -15.35 10.00
N TRP A 175 -9.28 -16.05 9.30
CA TRP A 175 -10.55 -15.48 8.80
C TRP A 175 -11.52 -15.03 9.90
N ARG A 176 -11.31 -15.47 11.14
CA ARG A 176 -12.11 -15.08 12.32
C ARG A 176 -11.39 -14.12 13.26
N GLN A 177 -10.22 -13.62 12.89
CA GLN A 177 -9.48 -12.65 13.70
C GLN A 177 -10.19 -11.30 13.71
N ASP A 178 -9.98 -10.52 14.76
CA ASP A 178 -10.64 -9.24 14.96
C ASP A 178 -9.96 -8.07 14.21
N ALA A 179 -10.58 -6.89 14.25
CA ALA A 179 -10.06 -5.67 13.65
C ALA A 179 -8.69 -5.26 14.21
N VAL A 180 -8.37 -5.60 15.47
CA VAL A 180 -7.07 -5.26 16.08
C VAL A 180 -5.97 -6.10 15.45
N TRP A 181 -6.19 -7.40 15.35
CA TRP A 181 -5.28 -8.32 14.67
C TRP A 181 -5.12 -7.92 13.20
N ARG A 182 -6.22 -7.61 12.50
CA ARG A 182 -6.19 -7.18 11.10
C ARG A 182 -5.43 -5.87 10.89
N ARG A 183 -5.55 -4.91 11.80
CA ARG A 183 -4.72 -3.69 11.77
C ARG A 183 -3.24 -3.99 11.92
N GLN A 184 -2.87 -4.94 12.78
CA GLN A 184 -1.47 -5.38 12.90
C GLN A 184 -0.99 -6.07 11.62
N ALA A 185 -1.85 -6.88 10.98
CA ALA A 185 -1.53 -7.51 9.70
C ALA A 185 -1.37 -6.48 8.56
N ALA A 186 -2.27 -5.50 8.44
CA ALA A 186 -2.13 -4.39 7.49
C ALA A 186 -0.85 -3.58 7.76
N ARG A 187 -0.55 -3.34 9.04
CA ARG A 187 0.67 -2.64 9.46
C ARG A 187 1.96 -3.36 9.07
N ALA A 188 1.93 -4.68 8.95
CA ALA A 188 3.11 -5.43 8.52
C ALA A 188 3.59 -5.01 7.11
N PHE A 189 2.68 -4.61 6.22
CA PHE A 189 3.05 -4.04 4.93
C PHE A 189 3.75 -2.67 5.07
N ASP A 190 3.24 -1.78 5.95
CA ASP A 190 3.91 -0.51 6.25
C ASP A 190 5.31 -0.76 6.84
N ASP A 191 5.45 -1.72 7.77
CA ASP A 191 6.73 -2.03 8.43
C ASP A 191 7.80 -2.47 7.41
N LEU A 192 7.42 -3.26 6.41
CA LEU A 192 8.29 -3.67 5.30
C LEU A 192 8.55 -2.53 4.31
N ALA A 193 7.57 -1.66 4.07
CA ALA A 193 7.75 -0.47 3.25
C ALA A 193 8.71 0.54 3.93
N GLU A 194 8.61 0.76 5.24
CA GLU A 194 9.49 1.63 6.02
C GLU A 194 10.95 1.17 5.99
N ASP A 195 11.21 -0.14 5.85
CA ASP A 195 12.56 -0.66 5.59
C ASP A 195 13.08 -0.19 4.23
N LEU A 196 12.26 -0.34 3.18
CA LEU A 196 12.61 0.07 1.83
C LEU A 196 12.84 1.58 1.72
N GLU A 197 11.98 2.40 2.35
CA GLU A 197 12.11 3.86 2.42
C GLU A 197 13.40 4.31 3.08
N ALA A 198 13.87 3.52 4.05
CA ALA A 198 15.12 3.76 4.75
C ALA A 198 16.34 3.14 4.07
N GLY A 199 16.19 2.56 2.87
CA GLY A 199 17.26 1.89 2.11
C GLY A 199 17.75 0.59 2.74
N ARG A 200 16.88 -0.09 3.49
CA ARG A 200 17.13 -1.42 4.05
C ARG A 200 16.36 -2.47 3.26
N GLU A 201 16.85 -3.70 3.30
CA GLU A 201 16.09 -4.85 2.84
C GLU A 201 14.86 -5.05 3.75
N PRO A 202 13.68 -5.38 3.19
CA PRO A 202 12.46 -5.61 3.97
C PRO A 202 12.56 -6.98 4.66
N GLN A 203 13.07 -7.02 5.89
CA GLN A 203 13.31 -8.26 6.62
C GLN A 203 12.15 -8.56 7.57
N PRO A 204 11.40 -9.66 7.38
CA PRO A 204 10.35 -10.07 8.31
C PRO A 204 10.90 -10.35 9.71
N THR A 205 10.28 -9.75 10.71
CA THR A 205 10.67 -9.93 12.12
C THR A 205 9.70 -10.80 12.91
N CYS A 206 8.55 -11.15 12.33
CA CYS A 206 7.51 -11.99 12.93
C CYS A 206 6.69 -12.68 11.82
N PRO A 207 5.89 -13.73 12.14
CA PRO A 207 5.09 -14.43 11.13
C PRO A 207 4.13 -13.54 10.34
N GLY A 208 3.59 -12.49 10.97
CA GLY A 208 2.71 -11.54 10.29
C GLY A 208 3.43 -10.77 9.18
N GLU A 209 4.67 -10.34 9.42
CA GLU A 209 5.52 -9.73 8.39
C GLU A 209 5.96 -10.74 7.33
N GLU A 210 6.18 -11.99 7.70
CA GLU A 210 6.54 -13.05 6.75
C GLU A 210 5.39 -13.32 5.76
N MET A 211 4.17 -13.49 6.27
CA MET A 211 2.97 -13.62 5.43
C MET A 211 2.77 -12.39 4.55
N ALA A 212 2.92 -11.18 5.11
CA ALA A 212 2.81 -9.95 4.35
C ALA A 212 3.85 -9.89 3.22
N PHE A 213 5.09 -10.33 3.47
CA PHE A 213 6.13 -10.33 2.46
C PHE A 213 5.86 -11.33 1.33
N HIS A 214 5.33 -12.53 1.64
CA HIS A 214 4.88 -13.45 0.59
C HIS A 214 3.78 -12.86 -0.30
N LEU A 215 2.79 -12.19 0.29
CA LEU A 215 1.74 -11.51 -0.46
C LEU A 215 2.30 -10.34 -1.29
N MET A 216 3.27 -9.58 -0.76
CA MET A 216 3.97 -8.54 -1.51
C MET A 216 4.70 -9.12 -2.73
N LEU A 217 5.38 -10.26 -2.61
CA LEU A 217 6.08 -10.89 -3.73
C LEU A 217 5.12 -11.33 -4.84
N GLN A 218 3.98 -11.94 -4.47
CA GLN A 218 2.94 -12.32 -5.42
C GLN A 218 2.33 -11.08 -6.10
N ALA A 219 2.02 -10.05 -5.30
CA ALA A 219 1.46 -8.80 -5.79
C ALA A 219 2.44 -8.05 -6.71
N ALA A 220 3.74 -8.03 -6.39
CA ALA A 220 4.78 -7.41 -7.21
C ALA A 220 4.87 -8.06 -8.62
N GLN A 221 4.81 -9.39 -8.67
CA GLN A 221 4.80 -10.13 -9.93
C GLN A 221 3.56 -9.78 -10.78
N ALA A 222 2.38 -9.80 -10.16
CA ALA A 222 1.13 -9.41 -10.82
C ALA A 222 1.15 -7.94 -11.27
N ALA A 223 1.68 -7.04 -10.44
CA ALA A 223 1.78 -5.62 -10.72
C ALA A 223 2.59 -5.30 -11.97
N LEU A 224 3.69 -6.01 -12.18
CA LEU A 224 4.51 -5.87 -13.39
C LEU A 224 3.86 -6.53 -14.61
N ALA A 225 3.24 -7.69 -14.44
CA ALA A 225 2.59 -8.41 -15.53
C ALA A 225 1.37 -7.63 -16.07
N ASP A 226 0.57 -7.05 -15.18
CA ASP A 226 -0.70 -6.42 -15.50
C ASP A 226 -0.63 -4.88 -15.56
N GLY A 227 0.49 -4.29 -15.11
CA GLY A 227 0.77 -2.86 -15.24
C GLY A 227 0.01 -1.96 -14.26
N TRP A 228 -0.40 -2.47 -13.09
CA TRP A 228 -1.07 -1.69 -12.04
C TRP A 228 -0.13 -1.16 -10.95
N GLY A 229 1.14 -1.57 -10.93
CA GLY A 229 2.14 -1.14 -9.95
C GLY A 229 2.81 0.20 -10.28
N PRO A 230 4.13 0.35 -10.01
CA PRO A 230 4.83 1.60 -10.30
C PRO A 230 4.76 1.92 -11.79
N SER A 231 4.61 3.21 -12.11
CA SER A 231 4.50 3.65 -13.50
C SER A 231 5.75 3.26 -14.30
N GLY A 232 5.56 2.91 -15.57
CA GLY A 232 6.68 2.59 -16.47
C GLY A 232 7.71 3.73 -16.55
N ASP A 233 7.25 4.99 -16.47
CA ASP A 233 8.12 6.16 -16.45
C ASP A 233 8.97 6.28 -15.18
N LEU A 234 8.48 5.80 -14.03
CA LEU A 234 9.27 5.74 -12.80
C LEU A 234 10.37 4.69 -12.94
N LEU A 235 10.00 3.47 -13.35
CA LEU A 235 10.96 2.37 -13.52
C LEU A 235 12.02 2.70 -14.57
N ALA A 236 11.64 3.34 -15.68
CA ALA A 236 12.56 3.75 -16.74
C ALA A 236 13.61 4.77 -16.28
N ARG A 237 13.33 5.55 -15.22
CA ARG A 237 14.29 6.49 -14.62
C ARG A 237 15.28 5.82 -13.66
N LEU A 238 14.98 4.62 -13.19
CA LEU A 238 15.84 3.86 -12.28
C LEU A 238 16.89 3.05 -13.06
N PRO A 239 18.11 2.90 -12.51
CA PRO A 239 19.18 2.10 -13.13
C PRO A 239 18.74 0.67 -13.40
N GLU A 240 19.16 0.14 -14.56
CA GLU A 240 18.93 -1.26 -14.94
C GLU A 240 20.00 -2.18 -14.38
N HIS A 241 19.56 -3.37 -13.96
CA HIS A 241 20.44 -4.45 -13.54
C HIS A 241 19.99 -5.81 -14.09
N ALA A 242 20.93 -6.75 -14.19
CA ALA A 242 20.61 -8.12 -14.60
C ALA A 242 19.74 -8.86 -13.56
N ASP A 243 19.84 -8.46 -12.30
CA ASP A 243 19.11 -9.05 -11.17
C ASP A 243 17.77 -8.34 -10.91
N ASP A 244 17.37 -7.41 -11.79
CA ASP A 244 16.07 -6.75 -11.66
C ASP A 244 14.95 -7.80 -11.70
N TYR A 245 14.11 -7.78 -10.65
CA TYR A 245 12.94 -8.66 -10.53
C TYR A 245 13.27 -10.16 -10.43
N ASP A 246 14.46 -10.51 -9.92
CA ASP A 246 14.79 -11.89 -9.54
C ASP A 246 14.04 -12.28 -8.25
N TRP A 247 12.74 -12.51 -8.38
CA TRP A 247 11.85 -12.78 -7.24
C TRP A 247 12.21 -14.05 -6.49
N ASP A 248 12.75 -15.06 -7.19
CA ASP A 248 13.18 -16.31 -6.59
C ASP A 248 14.36 -16.04 -5.64
N MET A 249 15.36 -15.28 -6.08
CA MET A 249 16.49 -14.88 -5.23
C MET A 249 16.06 -13.97 -4.07
N VAL A 250 15.14 -13.03 -4.32
CA VAL A 250 14.58 -12.16 -3.26
C VAL A 250 13.91 -13.02 -2.18
N SER A 251 13.11 -14.01 -2.59
CA SER A 251 12.45 -14.94 -1.68
C SER A 251 13.46 -15.79 -0.91
N GLU A 252 14.43 -16.40 -1.59
CA GLU A 252 15.44 -17.29 -0.99
C GLU A 252 16.31 -16.56 0.05
N VAL A 253 16.60 -15.28 -0.17
CA VAL A 253 17.52 -14.52 0.70
C VAL A 253 16.81 -13.83 1.86
N LEU A 254 15.61 -13.29 1.63
CA LEU A 254 14.91 -12.46 2.62
C LEU A 254 13.93 -13.24 3.50
N LEU A 255 13.54 -14.45 3.11
CA LEU A 255 12.75 -15.36 3.94
C LEU A 255 13.66 -16.46 4.51
N GLN A 256 13.44 -16.82 5.78
CA GLN A 256 14.25 -17.87 6.42
C GLN A 256 13.82 -19.27 5.95
N ASP A 257 12.52 -19.45 5.73
CA ASP A 257 11.86 -20.62 5.20
C ASP A 257 10.53 -20.20 4.53
N ASP A 258 9.78 -21.17 4.02
CA ASP A 258 8.45 -20.99 3.42
C ASP A 258 7.37 -21.77 4.19
N ASP A 259 7.65 -22.16 5.44
CA ASP A 259 6.78 -23.05 6.22
C ASP A 259 5.42 -22.40 6.53
N ILE A 260 5.36 -21.07 6.60
CA ILE A 260 4.12 -20.33 6.79
C ILE A 260 3.12 -20.54 5.63
N LEU A 261 3.60 -20.91 4.44
CA LEU A 261 2.74 -21.22 3.30
C LEU A 261 1.98 -22.54 3.46
N HIS A 262 2.43 -23.45 4.34
CA HIS A 262 1.68 -24.66 4.68
C HIS A 262 0.31 -24.37 5.29
N LEU A 263 0.09 -23.17 5.83
CA LEU A 263 -1.19 -22.74 6.41
C LEU A 263 -2.32 -22.60 5.36
N PHE A 264 -1.98 -22.57 4.07
CA PHE A 264 -2.96 -22.57 2.98
C PHE A 264 -3.45 -23.96 2.62
N ASP A 265 -2.73 -25.02 2.98
CA ASP A 265 -3.13 -26.39 2.69
C ASP A 265 -4.14 -26.90 3.72
N VAL A 266 -5.38 -27.09 3.28
CA VAL A 266 -6.48 -27.67 4.06
C VAL A 266 -6.14 -29.05 4.65
N HIS A 267 -5.25 -29.81 4.01
CA HIS A 267 -4.81 -31.11 4.52
C HIS A 267 -3.85 -30.99 5.72
N LEU A 268 -3.35 -29.79 5.99
CA LEU A 268 -2.45 -29.46 7.09
C LEU A 268 -3.14 -28.60 8.16
N ASP A 269 -4.47 -28.41 8.13
CA ASP A 269 -5.21 -27.69 9.17
C ASP A 269 -4.85 -28.22 10.58
N GLY A 270 -4.44 -27.33 11.49
CA GLY A 270 -3.93 -27.66 12.83
C GLY A 270 -2.41 -27.66 12.94
N ILE A 271 -1.69 -27.60 11.81
CA ILE A 271 -0.22 -27.55 11.80
C ILE A 271 0.33 -26.25 12.41
N GLU A 272 -0.47 -25.21 12.55
CA GLU A 272 -0.10 -23.95 13.18
C GLU A 272 0.21 -24.09 14.68
N ASP A 273 -0.32 -25.12 15.35
CA ASP A 273 -0.12 -25.36 16.77
C ASP A 273 1.21 -26.12 17.03
N PRO A 274 2.18 -25.50 17.74
CA PRO A 274 3.49 -26.09 18.01
C PRO A 274 3.45 -27.34 18.91
N GLU A 275 2.30 -27.64 19.52
CA GLU A 275 2.11 -28.84 20.33
C GLU A 275 1.73 -30.08 19.51
N THR A 276 1.37 -29.92 18.24
CA THR A 276 1.03 -31.05 17.36
C THR A 276 2.26 -31.87 16.97
N GLU A 277 2.09 -33.18 16.80
CA GLU A 277 3.18 -34.09 16.40
C GLU A 277 3.77 -33.69 15.04
N GLN A 278 2.92 -33.29 14.10
CA GLN A 278 3.32 -32.90 12.76
C GLN A 278 4.15 -31.61 12.75
N ASN A 279 3.70 -30.56 13.48
CA ASN A 279 4.48 -29.32 13.61
C ASN A 279 5.86 -29.60 14.20
N ARG A 280 5.94 -30.36 15.31
CA ARG A 280 7.21 -30.71 15.96
C ARG A 280 8.13 -31.53 15.08
N TYR A 281 7.57 -32.42 14.26
CA TYR A 281 8.33 -33.22 13.31
C TYR A 281 8.93 -32.35 12.20
N MET A 282 8.17 -31.36 11.71
CA MET A 282 8.59 -30.47 10.63
C MET A 282 9.45 -29.29 11.12
N GLY A 283 9.32 -28.89 12.39
CA GLY A 283 10.08 -27.78 12.98
C GLY A 283 9.50 -26.39 12.72
N ILE A 284 8.21 -26.31 12.36
CA ILE A 284 7.52 -25.11 11.85
C ILE A 284 7.43 -23.97 12.87
N GLY A 285 7.22 -24.26 14.16
CA GLY A 285 7.09 -23.23 15.21
C GLY A 285 5.64 -22.81 15.50
N ASP A 286 5.45 -21.66 16.16
CA ASP A 286 4.12 -21.19 16.58
C ASP A 286 3.50 -20.24 15.56
N TYR A 287 2.69 -20.79 14.65
CA TYR A 287 1.96 -20.03 13.64
C TYR A 287 0.47 -19.82 13.97
N ARG A 288 0.07 -20.03 15.22
CA ARG A 288 -1.28 -19.64 15.65
C ARG A 288 -1.45 -18.12 15.50
N PRO A 289 -2.61 -17.61 15.07
CA PRO A 289 -2.80 -16.18 14.83
C PRO A 289 -2.40 -15.27 16.00
N ASP A 290 -2.62 -15.69 17.25
CA ASP A 290 -2.23 -14.96 18.47
C ASP A 290 -0.70 -14.78 18.64
N ALA A 291 0.09 -15.55 17.91
CA ALA A 291 1.55 -15.50 17.91
C ALA A 291 2.14 -14.71 16.74
N TRP A 292 1.35 -14.35 15.72
CA TRP A 292 1.86 -13.79 14.46
C TRP A 292 2.65 -12.49 14.61
N PHE A 293 2.36 -11.69 15.64
CA PHE A 293 3.07 -10.42 15.90
C PHE A 293 4.07 -10.52 17.04
N ARG A 294 4.44 -11.74 17.45
CA ARG A 294 5.56 -11.98 18.35
C ARG A 294 6.85 -12.08 17.52
N PRO A 295 7.91 -11.37 17.91
CA PRO A 295 9.16 -11.42 17.17
C PRO A 295 9.76 -12.83 17.13
N PHE A 296 10.40 -13.18 16.01
CA PHE A 296 11.28 -14.33 15.95
C PHE A 296 12.43 -14.21 16.96
N LEU A 297 12.96 -15.34 17.41
CA LEU A 297 13.98 -15.35 18.47
C LEU A 297 15.36 -14.88 18.00
N ASN A 298 15.61 -14.86 16.69
CA ASN A 298 16.89 -14.56 16.06
C ASN A 298 16.96 -13.16 15.41
N VAL A 299 15.91 -12.34 15.54
CA VAL A 299 15.82 -11.00 14.92
C VAL A 299 15.63 -9.91 15.96
N THR A 300 15.94 -8.66 15.59
CA THR A 300 15.65 -7.51 16.45
C THR A 300 14.17 -7.11 16.26
N PRO A 301 13.37 -7.03 17.33
CA PRO A 301 11.97 -6.61 17.22
C PRO A 301 11.81 -5.18 16.69
N ARG A 302 10.72 -4.95 15.94
CA ARG A 302 10.24 -3.59 15.61
C ARG A 302 9.94 -2.77 16.88
N ASP A 303 10.00 -1.43 16.79
CA ASP A 303 9.56 -0.55 17.89
C ASP A 303 8.05 -0.73 18.14
N GLY A 304 7.67 -1.13 19.35
CA GLY A 304 6.27 -1.35 19.73
C GLY A 304 5.43 -0.07 19.85
N ARG A 305 6.04 1.12 19.72
CA ARG A 305 5.34 2.43 19.78
C ARG A 305 4.96 2.98 18.41
N ARG A 306 5.22 2.21 17.36
CA ARG A 306 4.91 2.59 15.98
C ARG A 306 3.40 2.81 15.77
N ALA A 307 3.04 3.87 15.06
CA ALA A 307 1.67 4.33 14.93
C ALA A 307 1.01 3.78 13.66
N PHE A 308 -0.22 3.29 13.73
CA PHE A 308 -0.96 2.80 12.55
C PHE A 308 -1.23 3.92 11.54
N ARG A 309 -1.36 3.54 10.27
CA ARG A 309 -1.96 4.37 9.23
C ARG A 309 -3.35 4.83 9.71
N ARG A 310 -3.67 6.09 9.44
CA ARG A 310 -4.93 6.72 9.91
C ARG A 310 -6.07 6.43 8.97
#